data_AF-A0A9P5XE63-F1
#
_entry.id   AF-A0A9P5XE63-F1
#
_cell.length_a   1.000
_cell.length_b   1.000
_cell.length_c   1.000
_cell.angle_alpha   90.00
_cell.angle_beta   90.00
_cell.angle_gamma   90.00
#
_symmetry.space_group_name_H-M   'P 1'
#
loop_
_entity.id
_entity.type
_entity.pdbx_description
1 polymer ?
#
loop_
_entity_poly.entity_id
_entity_poly.type
_entity_poly.pdbx_seq_one_letter_code
_entity_poly.pdbx_strand_id
1 'polypeptide(L)'
;MSLINRAEVPESWQWYVHPNRDIYYYNLGMRLLSTDDIRKPDIRAVVVGIRNEYYEDLAQDSDFQHLPIDWVMTITDCNIMDRTALVAIHSRTAGKSYEWIEDRGLVEKPKEHFWAHIAEYPAHDKSIPSALEDQFVRALSNAQQKTKENRVFPLDGSQIEAVIRQYNYLKAGQAHGNQKATACIAWLMGAVMPLDELKDDSSGARISDDLIHALTRVHI
;
A
#
# COMPACT_ATOMS: atom_id res chain seq x y z
N MET A 1 12.17 19.47 15.93
CA MET A 1 10.82 19.39 15.34
C MET A 1 10.78 20.31 14.14
N SER A 2 10.96 19.78 12.92
CA SER A 2 10.83 20.57 11.70
C SER A 2 9.35 20.86 11.47
N LEU A 3 8.99 22.15 11.44
CA LEU A 3 7.67 22.59 11.00
C LEU A 3 7.47 22.08 9.58
N ILE A 4 6.48 21.22 9.36
CA ILE A 4 6.05 20.84 8.01
C ILE A 4 5.63 22.14 7.34
N ASN A 5 6.50 22.64 6.45
CA ASN A 5 6.23 23.85 5.69
C ASN A 5 5.02 23.54 4.82
N ARG A 6 3.86 24.12 5.18
CA ARG A 6 2.59 24.03 4.45
C ARG A 6 2.66 24.87 3.16
N ALA A 7 3.75 24.74 2.41
CA ALA A 7 3.79 25.23 1.04
C ALA A 7 2.60 24.59 0.31
N GLU A 8 1.81 25.43 -0.35
CA GLU A 8 0.53 25.06 -0.93
C GLU A 8 0.76 23.96 -1.98
N VAL A 9 0.04 22.86 -1.80
CA VAL A 9 0.02 21.77 -2.76
C VAL A 9 -0.84 22.23 -3.95
N PRO A 10 -0.45 21.98 -5.22
CA PRO A 10 -1.25 22.39 -6.37
C PRO A 10 -2.70 21.90 -6.28
N GLU A 11 -3.66 22.68 -6.81
CA GLU A 11 -5.10 22.53 -6.58
C GLU A 11 -5.67 21.10 -6.78
N SER A 12 -5.18 20.35 -7.76
CA SER A 12 -5.65 18.99 -8.07
C SER A 12 -4.95 17.88 -7.26
N TRP A 13 -4.00 18.24 -6.40
CA TRP A 13 -3.21 17.33 -5.59
C TRP A 13 -3.56 17.44 -4.11
N GLN A 14 -3.45 16.32 -3.43
CA GLN A 14 -3.58 16.22 -1.99
C GLN A 14 -2.35 15.50 -1.45
N TRP A 15 -1.89 15.91 -0.26
CA TRP A 15 -0.83 15.20 0.44
C TRP A 15 -1.45 14.38 1.56
N TYR A 16 -0.86 13.21 1.81
CA TYR A 16 -1.29 12.29 2.84
C TYR A 16 -0.10 11.98 3.74
N VAL A 17 -0.40 11.71 5.00
CA VAL A 17 0.60 11.33 6.00
C VAL A 17 0.43 9.86 6.28
N HIS A 18 1.45 9.09 5.92
CA HIS A 18 1.56 7.71 6.30
C HIS A 18 1.65 7.60 7.84
N PRO A 19 1.16 6.53 8.48
CA PRO A 19 1.26 6.36 9.94
C PRO A 19 2.68 6.49 10.53
N ASN A 20 3.72 6.12 9.78
CA ASN A 20 5.15 6.33 10.12
C ASN A 20 5.63 7.81 9.98
N ARG A 21 4.76 8.71 9.51
CA ARG A 21 4.94 10.15 9.24
C ARG A 21 5.59 10.53 7.92
N ASP A 22 5.85 9.58 7.04
CA ASP A 22 6.24 9.87 5.67
C ASP A 22 5.07 10.52 4.92
N ILE A 23 5.41 11.32 3.91
CA ILE A 23 4.44 12.07 3.13
C ILE A 23 4.47 11.55 1.70
N TYR A 24 3.30 11.37 1.13
CA TYR A 24 3.13 11.12 -0.29
C TYR A 24 1.96 11.96 -0.83
N TYR A 25 1.87 12.06 -2.14
CA TYR A 25 0.94 12.91 -2.84
C TYR A 25 0.04 12.10 -3.75
N TYR A 26 -1.22 12.49 -3.83
CA TYR A 26 -2.22 11.82 -4.64
C TYR A 26 -3.07 12.82 -5.41
N ASN A 27 -3.26 12.53 -6.69
CA ASN A 27 -4.13 13.26 -7.60
C ASN A 27 -5.30 12.36 -7.99
N LEU A 28 -6.47 12.63 -7.40
CA LEU A 28 -7.67 11.82 -7.61
C LEU A 28 -8.15 11.83 -9.07
N GLY A 29 -8.05 12.99 -9.75
CA GLY A 29 -8.52 13.13 -11.12
C GLY A 29 -7.70 12.31 -12.11
N MET A 30 -6.39 12.18 -11.89
CA MET A 30 -5.49 11.38 -12.72
C MET A 30 -5.32 9.94 -12.22
N ARG A 31 -5.86 9.61 -11.03
CA ARG A 31 -5.58 8.37 -10.28
C ARG A 31 -4.07 8.12 -10.15
N LEU A 32 -3.36 9.17 -9.74
CA LEU A 32 -1.90 9.21 -9.74
C LEU A 32 -1.36 9.45 -8.34
N LEU A 33 -0.44 8.61 -7.90
CA LEU A 33 0.26 8.71 -6.63
C LEU A 33 1.77 8.92 -6.86
N SER A 34 2.42 9.73 -6.01
CA SER A 34 3.88 9.87 -6.00
C SER A 34 4.42 10.18 -4.61
N THR A 35 5.62 9.70 -4.30
CA THR A 35 6.41 10.09 -3.10
C THR A 35 7.29 11.31 -3.38
N ASP A 36 7.54 11.63 -4.64
CA ASP A 36 8.32 12.79 -5.03
C ASP A 36 7.59 14.11 -4.69
N ASP A 37 8.35 15.16 -4.41
CA ASP A 37 7.78 16.44 -3.97
C ASP A 37 7.11 17.20 -5.13
N ILE A 38 5.84 16.92 -5.38
CA ILE A 38 5.03 17.53 -6.45
C ILE A 38 4.76 19.03 -6.27
N ARG A 39 5.19 19.64 -5.15
CA ARG A 39 5.21 21.10 -5.00
C ARG A 39 6.28 21.71 -5.91
N LYS A 40 7.35 20.97 -6.22
CA LYS A 40 8.39 21.37 -7.17
C LYS A 40 7.85 21.22 -8.61
N PRO A 41 7.76 22.31 -9.40
CA PRO A 41 7.17 22.27 -10.73
C PRO A 41 7.85 21.28 -11.69
N ASP A 42 9.19 21.17 -11.65
CA ASP A 42 9.93 20.29 -12.56
C ASP A 42 9.68 18.80 -12.27
N ILE A 43 9.66 18.41 -10.99
CA ILE A 43 9.27 17.05 -10.57
C ILE A 43 7.85 16.76 -11.02
N ARG A 44 6.92 17.69 -10.75
CA ARG A 44 5.52 17.52 -11.13
C ARG A 44 5.37 17.37 -12.65
N ALA A 45 6.11 18.14 -13.44
CA ALA A 45 6.10 18.05 -14.90
C ALA A 45 6.60 16.68 -15.38
N VAL A 46 7.66 16.14 -14.77
CA VAL A 46 8.18 14.80 -15.09
C VAL A 46 7.18 13.71 -14.71
N VAL A 47 6.64 13.73 -13.48
CA VAL A 47 5.64 12.78 -13.00
C VAL A 47 4.40 12.75 -13.91
N VAL A 48 3.87 13.92 -14.27
CA VAL A 48 2.71 14.02 -15.16
C VAL A 48 3.05 13.59 -16.59
N GLY A 49 4.25 13.92 -17.08
CA GLY A 49 4.74 13.48 -18.38
C GLY A 49 4.81 11.97 -18.50
N ILE A 50 5.51 11.31 -17.56
CA ILE A 50 5.62 9.84 -17.49
C ILE A 50 4.22 9.21 -17.40
N ARG A 51 3.34 9.75 -16.54
CA ARG A 51 1.96 9.25 -16.42
C ARG A 51 1.23 9.29 -17.76
N ASN A 52 1.33 10.39 -18.50
CA ASN A 52 0.61 10.54 -19.76
C ASN A 52 1.16 9.62 -20.84
N GLU A 53 2.48 9.50 -20.94
CA GLU A 53 3.15 8.56 -21.85
C GLU A 53 2.67 7.11 -21.58
N TYR A 54 2.76 6.63 -20.33
CA TYR A 54 2.26 5.29 -19.97
C TYR A 54 0.76 5.13 -20.19
N TYR A 55 -0.04 6.17 -19.91
CA TYR A 55 -1.49 6.10 -20.06
C TYR A 55 -1.92 5.98 -21.53
N GLU A 56 -1.20 6.61 -22.46
CA GLU A 56 -1.46 6.48 -23.89
C GLU A 56 -1.29 5.03 -24.36
N ASP A 57 -0.24 4.35 -23.89
CA ASP A 57 0.00 2.93 -24.18
C ASP A 57 -1.06 2.03 -23.53
N LEU A 58 -1.31 2.25 -22.23
CA LEU A 58 -2.30 1.49 -21.46
C LEU A 58 -3.72 1.63 -22.02
N ALA A 59 -4.08 2.80 -22.57
CA ALA A 59 -5.40 3.01 -23.15
C ALA A 59 -5.68 2.09 -24.35
N GLN A 60 -4.64 1.58 -25.01
CA GLN A 60 -4.74 0.62 -26.10
C GLN A 60 -4.79 -0.84 -25.62
N ASP A 61 -4.45 -1.11 -24.36
CA ASP A 61 -4.43 -2.44 -23.78
C ASP A 61 -5.82 -2.91 -23.36
N SER A 62 -6.20 -4.13 -23.76
CA SER A 62 -7.52 -4.68 -23.45
C SER A 62 -7.70 -4.98 -21.97
N ASP A 63 -6.67 -5.46 -21.28
CA ASP A 63 -6.77 -5.84 -19.87
C ASP A 63 -6.88 -4.60 -18.98
N PHE A 64 -6.20 -3.51 -19.35
CA PHE A 64 -6.34 -2.21 -18.70
C PHE A 64 -7.79 -1.70 -18.72
N GLN A 65 -8.50 -1.88 -19.84
CA GLN A 65 -9.91 -1.48 -19.96
C GLN A 65 -10.85 -2.27 -19.03
N HIS A 66 -10.44 -3.46 -18.58
CA HIS A 66 -11.20 -4.29 -17.64
C HIS A 66 -10.82 -4.06 -16.18
N LEU A 67 -9.82 -3.20 -15.90
CA LEU A 67 -9.47 -2.88 -14.52
C LEU A 67 -10.63 -2.18 -13.81
N PRO A 68 -10.83 -2.47 -12.51
CA PRO A 68 -11.82 -1.73 -11.73
C PRO A 68 -11.48 -0.23 -11.68
N ILE A 69 -12.52 0.61 -11.56
CA ILE A 69 -12.44 2.07 -11.57
C ILE A 69 -11.50 2.66 -10.49
N ASP A 70 -11.14 1.87 -9.48
CA ASP A 70 -10.29 2.25 -8.35
C ASP A 70 -8.79 2.02 -8.61
N TRP A 71 -8.40 1.68 -9.85
CA TRP A 71 -6.99 1.53 -10.17
C TRP A 71 -6.22 2.85 -9.93
N VAL A 72 -5.00 2.76 -9.43
CA VAL A 72 -4.09 3.89 -9.19
C VAL A 72 -2.76 3.58 -9.86
N MET A 73 -2.21 4.57 -10.57
CA MET A 73 -0.83 4.55 -11.05
C MET A 73 0.07 5.21 -9.99
N THR A 74 1.13 4.52 -9.61
CA THR A 74 2.14 5.01 -8.67
C THR A 74 3.43 5.28 -9.45
N ILE A 75 3.95 6.50 -9.33
CA ILE A 75 5.20 6.94 -9.95
C ILE A 75 6.12 7.47 -8.84
N THR A 76 7.26 6.81 -8.62
CA THR A 76 8.22 7.16 -7.57
C THR A 76 9.65 7.16 -8.08
N ASP A 77 10.55 7.73 -7.28
CA ASP A 77 11.98 7.79 -7.55
C ASP A 77 12.28 8.48 -8.89
N CYS A 78 11.58 9.60 -9.14
CA CYS A 78 11.71 10.32 -10.39
C CYS A 78 13.09 10.93 -10.56
N ASN A 79 13.78 10.54 -11.62
CA ASN A 79 15.00 11.19 -12.07
C ASN A 79 14.67 12.20 -13.17
N ILE A 80 14.83 13.49 -12.85
CA ILE A 80 14.52 14.59 -13.77
C ILE A 80 15.45 14.62 -14.99
N MET A 81 16.70 14.15 -14.83
CA MET A 81 17.72 14.28 -15.88
C MET A 81 17.50 13.32 -17.05
N ASP A 82 17.10 12.09 -16.76
CA ASP A 82 16.84 11.05 -17.75
C ASP A 82 15.34 10.74 -17.93
N ARG A 83 14.48 11.40 -17.15
CA ARG A 83 13.03 11.21 -17.13
C ARG A 83 12.61 9.77 -16.82
N THR A 84 13.38 9.06 -16.00
CA THR A 84 13.04 7.71 -15.54
C THR A 84 12.35 7.75 -14.18
N ALA A 85 11.52 6.73 -13.91
CA ALA A 85 10.85 6.53 -12.63
C ALA A 85 10.45 5.07 -12.46
N LEU A 86 10.15 4.66 -11.24
CA LEU A 86 9.46 3.41 -10.97
C LEU A 86 7.96 3.61 -11.18
N VAL A 87 7.35 2.81 -12.05
CA VAL A 87 5.92 2.88 -12.37
C VAL A 87 5.24 1.57 -12.00
N ALA A 88 4.13 1.65 -11.28
CA ALA A 88 3.30 0.50 -10.93
C ALA A 88 1.81 0.86 -10.98
N ILE A 89 0.95 -0.14 -11.18
CA ILE A 89 -0.51 0.04 -11.23
C ILE A 89 -1.17 -0.88 -10.22
N HIS A 90 -2.12 -0.38 -9.44
CA HIS A 90 -2.70 -1.13 -8.33
C HIS A 90 -4.21 -0.94 -8.28
N SER A 91 -4.97 -2.00 -7.99
CA SER A 91 -6.40 -1.92 -7.70
C SER A 91 -6.71 -2.63 -6.40
N ARG A 92 -7.31 -1.88 -5.45
CA ARG A 92 -7.68 -2.41 -4.13
C ARG A 92 -8.87 -3.36 -4.23
N THR A 93 -9.84 -3.05 -5.08
CA THR A 93 -11.02 -3.87 -5.31
C THR A 93 -10.64 -5.19 -5.97
N ALA A 94 -9.67 -5.19 -6.91
CA ALA A 94 -9.13 -6.42 -7.46
C ALA A 94 -8.22 -7.18 -6.48
N GLY A 95 -7.63 -6.48 -5.51
CA GLY A 95 -6.62 -7.04 -4.60
C GLY A 95 -5.30 -7.35 -5.32
N LYS A 96 -4.93 -6.55 -6.32
CA LYS A 96 -3.87 -6.86 -7.28
C LYS A 96 -2.99 -5.67 -7.60
N SER A 97 -1.74 -5.98 -7.94
CA SER A 97 -0.75 -5.08 -8.51
C SER A 97 -0.38 -5.53 -9.90
N TYR A 98 -0.02 -4.59 -10.74
CA TYR A 98 0.32 -4.81 -12.14
C TYR A 98 1.54 -3.97 -12.51
N GLU A 99 2.27 -4.44 -13.51
CA GLU A 99 3.29 -3.68 -14.22
C GLU A 99 2.95 -3.64 -15.70
N TRP A 100 3.26 -2.51 -16.34
CA TRP A 100 3.16 -2.38 -17.80
C TRP A 100 4.46 -2.88 -18.43
N ILE A 101 4.33 -3.71 -19.45
CA ILE A 101 5.46 -4.21 -20.23
C ILE A 101 5.12 -4.01 -21.71
N GLU A 102 5.91 -3.21 -22.41
CA GLU A 102 5.66 -2.75 -23.79
C GLU A 102 5.17 -3.87 -24.74
N ASP A 103 5.83 -5.03 -24.72
CA ASP A 103 5.48 -6.16 -25.60
C ASP A 103 4.40 -7.10 -25.08
N ARG A 104 4.02 -7.00 -23.80
CA ARG A 104 3.13 -7.97 -23.13
C ARG A 104 1.87 -7.37 -22.55
N GLY A 105 1.76 -6.05 -22.57
CA GLY A 105 0.64 -5.36 -21.97
C GLY A 105 0.74 -5.30 -20.44
N LEU A 106 -0.42 -5.24 -19.80
CA LEU A 106 -0.54 -5.22 -18.36
C LEU A 106 -0.31 -6.62 -17.74
N VAL A 107 0.73 -6.78 -16.93
CA VAL A 107 1.07 -8.07 -16.30
C VAL A 107 0.84 -8.00 -14.79
N GLU A 108 0.10 -8.97 -14.25
CA GLU A 108 -0.13 -9.11 -12.81
C GLU A 108 1.17 -9.46 -12.06
N LYS A 109 1.44 -8.73 -10.98
CA LYS A 109 2.58 -8.95 -10.08
C LYS A 109 2.22 -9.94 -8.97
N PRO A 110 3.23 -10.60 -8.36
CA PRO A 110 3.02 -11.38 -7.14
C PRO A 110 2.30 -10.58 -6.04
N LYS A 111 1.45 -11.25 -5.26
CA LYS A 111 0.58 -10.63 -4.24
C LYS A 111 1.35 -9.85 -3.17
N GLU A 112 2.62 -10.17 -2.95
CA GLU A 112 3.54 -9.46 -2.05
C GLU A 112 3.63 -7.99 -2.44
N HIS A 113 3.68 -7.69 -3.74
CA HIS A 113 3.71 -6.31 -4.23
C HIS A 113 2.42 -5.55 -3.92
N PHE A 114 1.27 -6.23 -3.95
CA PHE A 114 0.00 -5.61 -3.58
C PHE A 114 -0.02 -5.24 -2.10
N TRP A 115 0.34 -6.16 -1.22
CA TRP A 115 0.36 -5.87 0.22
C TRP A 115 1.41 -4.84 0.59
N ALA A 116 2.59 -4.87 -0.04
CA ALA A 116 3.60 -3.83 0.12
C ALA A 116 3.06 -2.46 -0.30
N HIS A 117 2.34 -2.36 -1.42
CA HIS A 117 1.71 -1.11 -1.85
C HIS A 117 0.66 -0.61 -0.84
N ILE A 118 -0.18 -1.49 -0.31
CA ILE A 118 -1.16 -1.14 0.73
C ILE A 118 -0.45 -0.63 2.00
N ALA A 119 0.68 -1.24 2.36
CA ALA A 119 1.50 -0.81 3.49
C ALA A 119 2.08 0.58 3.24
N GLU A 120 2.62 0.83 2.05
CA GLU A 120 3.34 2.06 1.70
C GLU A 120 2.41 3.28 1.53
N TYR A 121 1.17 3.08 1.07
CA TYR A 121 0.24 4.18 0.76
C TYR A 121 -1.16 4.03 1.39
N PRO A 122 -1.27 3.87 2.72
CA PRO A 122 -2.49 3.40 3.36
C PRO A 122 -3.56 4.49 3.59
N ALA A 123 -3.20 5.77 3.46
CA ALA A 123 -3.97 6.89 4.02
C ALA A 123 -4.87 7.63 3.03
N HIS A 124 -4.76 7.37 1.72
CA HIS A 124 -5.50 8.12 0.70
C HIS A 124 -6.92 7.60 0.49
N ASP A 125 -7.16 6.35 0.83
CA ASP A 125 -8.48 5.73 0.79
C ASP A 125 -9.29 5.98 2.06
N LYS A 126 -10.59 6.19 1.87
CA LYS A 126 -11.53 6.47 2.97
C LYS A 126 -12.02 5.21 3.68
N SER A 127 -11.91 4.05 3.02
CA SER A 127 -12.37 2.77 3.54
C SER A 127 -11.48 1.62 3.05
N ILE A 128 -11.59 0.49 3.73
CA ILE A 128 -10.96 -0.77 3.33
C ILE A 128 -12.03 -1.62 2.64
N PRO A 129 -11.78 -2.14 1.43
CA PRO A 129 -12.66 -3.11 0.81
C PRO A 129 -12.89 -4.32 1.73
N SER A 130 -14.15 -4.69 1.96
CA SER A 130 -14.52 -5.77 2.89
C SER A 130 -13.85 -7.10 2.52
N ALA A 131 -13.75 -7.41 1.23
CA ALA A 131 -13.09 -8.63 0.76
C ALA A 131 -11.61 -8.72 1.17
N LEU A 132 -10.88 -7.59 1.18
CA LEU A 132 -9.49 -7.54 1.63
C LEU A 132 -9.38 -7.70 3.14
N GLU A 133 -10.26 -7.05 3.89
CA GLU A 133 -10.31 -7.16 5.35
C GLU A 133 -10.63 -8.59 5.78
N ASP A 134 -11.60 -9.24 5.12
CA ASP A 134 -11.94 -10.64 5.32
C ASP A 134 -10.77 -11.58 5.01
N GLN A 135 -10.02 -11.32 3.95
CA GLN A 135 -8.82 -12.09 3.60
C GLN A 135 -7.77 -12.00 4.71
N PHE A 136 -7.53 -10.80 5.23
CA PHE A 136 -6.62 -10.57 6.33
C PHE A 136 -7.04 -11.29 7.63
N VAL A 137 -8.31 -11.15 8.03
CA VAL A 137 -8.84 -11.80 9.25
C VAL A 137 -8.76 -13.32 9.15
N ARG A 138 -9.09 -13.90 7.98
CA ARG A 138 -8.94 -15.34 7.73
C ARG A 138 -7.48 -15.77 7.80
N ALA A 139 -6.57 -15.01 7.21
CA ALA A 139 -5.14 -15.32 7.23
C ALA A 139 -4.59 -15.34 8.66
N LEU A 140 -4.93 -14.34 9.49
CA LEU A 140 -4.54 -14.31 10.90
C LEU A 140 -5.10 -15.49 11.69
N SER A 141 -6.38 -15.80 11.51
CA SER A 141 -7.03 -16.91 12.20
C SER A 141 -6.40 -18.25 11.84
N ASN A 142 -6.13 -18.47 10.55
CA ASN A 142 -5.44 -19.66 10.05
C ASN A 142 -4.01 -19.75 10.58
N ALA A 143 -3.23 -18.66 10.54
CA ALA A 143 -1.87 -18.64 11.08
C ALA A 143 -1.86 -18.90 12.60
N GLN A 144 -2.79 -18.32 13.35
CA GLN A 144 -2.93 -18.56 14.80
C GLN A 144 -3.26 -20.02 15.12
N GLN A 145 -4.11 -20.67 14.31
CA GLN A 145 -4.41 -22.08 14.49
C GLN A 145 -3.19 -22.95 14.17
N LYS A 146 -2.60 -22.75 12.99
CA LYS A 146 -1.50 -23.59 12.50
C LYS A 146 -0.19 -23.43 13.25
N THR A 147 0.07 -22.26 13.85
CA THR A 147 1.23 -22.08 14.74
C THR A 147 1.14 -22.96 16.00
N LYS A 148 -0.07 -23.25 16.50
CA LYS A 148 -0.29 -24.24 17.59
C LYS A 148 -0.01 -25.68 17.14
N GLU A 149 -0.06 -25.93 15.85
CA GLU A 149 0.30 -27.20 15.21
C GLU A 149 1.79 -27.26 14.81
N ASN A 150 2.62 -26.33 15.33
CA ASN A 150 4.05 -26.19 15.04
C ASN A 150 4.37 -25.88 13.56
N ARG A 151 3.42 -25.33 12.79
CA ARG A 151 3.68 -24.84 11.44
C ARG A 151 4.37 -23.48 11.49
N VAL A 152 5.27 -23.22 10.55
CA VAL A 152 6.08 -22.00 10.52
C VAL A 152 5.43 -20.93 9.66
N PHE A 153 5.37 -19.70 10.17
CA PHE A 153 4.84 -18.53 9.49
C PHE A 153 5.84 -17.36 9.61
N PRO A 154 5.67 -16.29 8.82
CA PRO A 154 6.43 -15.04 8.97
C PRO A 154 6.32 -14.43 10.37
N LEU A 155 5.19 -14.70 11.05
CA LEU A 155 4.91 -14.29 12.42
C LEU A 155 4.81 -15.50 13.34
N ASP A 156 5.36 -15.41 14.55
CA ASP A 156 5.09 -16.39 15.60
C ASP A 156 3.73 -16.18 16.28
N GLY A 157 3.32 -17.13 17.12
CA GLY A 157 2.02 -17.07 17.79
C GLY A 157 1.83 -15.81 18.64
N SER A 158 2.88 -15.33 19.30
CA SER A 158 2.81 -14.13 20.15
C SER A 158 2.68 -12.84 19.33
N GLN A 159 3.39 -12.77 18.20
CA GLN A 159 3.30 -11.67 17.25
C GLN A 159 1.92 -11.64 16.58
N ILE A 160 1.37 -12.81 16.18
CA ILE A 160 0.01 -12.92 15.65
C ILE A 160 -1.02 -12.38 16.65
N GLU A 161 -0.92 -12.77 17.92
CA GLU A 161 -1.81 -12.24 18.96
C GLU A 161 -1.67 -10.73 19.16
N ALA A 162 -0.45 -10.19 19.08
CA ALA A 162 -0.22 -8.75 19.16
C ALA A 162 -0.88 -8.00 18.00
N VAL A 163 -0.74 -8.53 16.78
CA VAL A 163 -1.39 -7.99 15.58
C VAL A 163 -2.92 -8.04 15.71
N ILE A 164 -3.50 -9.15 16.18
CA ILE A 164 -4.95 -9.28 16.40
C ILE A 164 -5.45 -8.25 17.42
N ARG A 165 -4.74 -8.07 18.54
CA ARG A 165 -5.10 -7.06 19.56
C ARG A 165 -5.07 -5.65 18.97
N GLN A 166 -4.02 -5.31 18.22
CA GLN A 166 -3.89 -4.00 17.60
C GLN A 166 -4.99 -3.75 16.56
N TYR A 167 -5.27 -4.73 15.70
CA TYR A 167 -6.35 -4.65 14.74
C TYR A 167 -7.70 -4.37 15.43
N ASN A 168 -8.04 -5.12 16.48
CA ASN A 168 -9.29 -4.92 17.23
C ASN A 168 -9.37 -3.53 17.88
N TYR A 169 -8.27 -3.03 18.44
CA TYR A 169 -8.18 -1.67 18.98
C TYR A 169 -8.46 -0.62 17.89
N LEU A 170 -7.82 -0.75 16.72
CA LEU A 170 -8.03 0.16 15.60
C LEU A 170 -9.46 0.09 15.03
N LYS A 171 -10.04 -1.11 14.94
CA LYS A 171 -11.44 -1.30 14.53
C LYS A 171 -12.44 -0.65 15.47
N ALA A 172 -12.20 -0.76 16.78
CA ALA A 172 -13.00 -0.04 17.77
C ALA A 172 -12.90 1.48 17.54
N GLY A 173 -11.71 2.04 17.31
CA GLY A 173 -11.57 3.45 16.99
C GLY A 173 -12.25 3.87 15.68
N GLN A 174 -12.17 3.04 14.63
CA GLN A 174 -12.88 3.25 13.37
C GLN A 174 -14.40 3.33 13.58
N ALA A 175 -14.97 2.42 14.39
CA ALA A 175 -16.40 2.42 14.72
C ALA A 175 -16.84 3.66 15.51
N HIS A 176 -15.93 4.29 16.26
CA HIS A 176 -16.16 5.56 16.95
C HIS A 176 -15.87 6.81 16.06
N GLY A 177 -15.64 6.61 14.76
CA GLY A 177 -15.45 7.70 13.81
C GLY A 177 -14.03 8.27 13.73
N ASN A 178 -13.03 7.58 14.28
CA ASN A 178 -11.63 8.02 14.15
C ASN A 178 -11.14 7.85 12.71
N GLN A 179 -10.97 8.96 12.00
CA GLN A 179 -10.59 8.98 10.59
C GLN A 179 -9.19 8.40 10.33
N LYS A 180 -8.28 8.41 11.32
CA LYS A 180 -6.93 7.84 11.19
C LYS A 180 -6.92 6.31 11.27
N ALA A 181 -7.97 5.72 11.83
CA ALA A 181 -8.05 4.28 12.04
C ALA A 181 -7.95 3.51 10.71
N THR A 182 -8.64 3.97 9.65
CA THR A 182 -8.60 3.33 8.33
C THR A 182 -7.17 3.20 7.80
N ALA A 183 -6.39 4.28 7.85
CA ALA A 183 -5.00 4.28 7.40
C ALA A 183 -4.13 3.35 8.26
N CYS A 184 -4.33 3.35 9.58
CA CYS A 184 -3.56 2.49 10.48
C CYS A 184 -3.90 1.00 10.28
N ILE A 185 -5.17 0.68 10.00
CA ILE A 185 -5.60 -0.70 9.70
C ILE A 185 -5.02 -1.13 8.35
N ALA A 186 -5.11 -0.29 7.31
CA ALA A 186 -4.53 -0.59 6.00
C ALA A 186 -3.01 -0.82 6.10
N TRP A 187 -2.30 0.02 6.86
CA TRP A 187 -0.87 -0.17 7.11
C TRP A 187 -0.58 -1.49 7.82
N LEU A 188 -1.31 -1.79 8.90
CA LEU A 188 -1.18 -3.06 9.63
C LEU A 188 -1.41 -4.26 8.72
N MET A 189 -2.46 -4.23 7.89
CA MET A 189 -2.77 -5.28 6.93
C MET A 189 -1.66 -5.45 5.90
N GLY A 190 -1.21 -4.37 5.27
CA GLY A 190 -0.17 -4.42 4.24
C GLY A 190 1.17 -4.92 4.78
N ALA A 191 1.56 -4.48 5.99
CA ALA A 191 2.87 -4.80 6.56
C ALA A 191 3.01 -6.25 7.04
N VAL A 192 1.89 -6.94 7.30
CA VAL A 192 1.89 -8.34 7.78
C VAL A 192 1.47 -9.35 6.72
N MET A 193 0.93 -8.88 5.60
CA MET A 193 0.49 -9.71 4.50
C MET A 193 1.54 -9.73 3.38
N PRO A 194 1.66 -10.83 2.62
CA PRO A 194 0.91 -12.07 2.78
C PRO A 194 1.43 -12.92 3.95
N LEU A 195 0.50 -13.44 4.73
CA LEU A 195 0.80 -14.31 5.88
C LEU A 195 0.65 -15.79 5.50
N ASP A 196 1.44 -16.22 4.53
CA ASP A 196 1.45 -17.62 4.10
C ASP A 196 2.35 -18.47 5.00
N GLU A 197 2.11 -19.77 4.96
CA GLU A 197 2.96 -20.73 5.64
C GLU A 197 4.34 -20.82 4.97
N LEU A 198 5.40 -20.76 5.77
CA LEU A 198 6.78 -20.88 5.30
C LEU A 198 7.14 -22.35 5.10
N LYS A 199 7.96 -22.62 4.09
CA LYS A 199 8.63 -23.91 3.95
C LYS A 199 9.76 -23.99 4.99
N ASP A 200 10.05 -25.19 5.48
CA ASP A 200 10.90 -25.43 6.67
C ASP A 200 12.32 -24.79 6.62
N ASP A 201 12.81 -24.42 5.43
CA ASP A 201 14.13 -23.79 5.24
C ASP A 201 14.11 -22.24 5.10
N SER A 202 12.96 -21.59 5.23
CA SER A 202 12.78 -20.14 4.95
C SER A 202 12.98 -19.20 6.15
N SER A 203 14.04 -19.38 6.97
CA SER A 203 14.26 -18.54 8.16
C SER A 203 14.39 -17.04 7.88
N GLY A 204 14.79 -16.66 6.66
CA GLY A 204 14.90 -15.27 6.20
C GLY A 204 13.57 -14.57 5.89
N ALA A 205 12.42 -15.26 5.95
CA ALA A 205 11.11 -14.69 5.64
C ALA A 205 10.31 -14.24 6.89
N ARG A 206 10.96 -14.18 8.07
CA ARG A 206 10.31 -13.69 9.29
C ARG A 206 10.20 -12.17 9.29
N ILE A 207 9.08 -11.68 9.79
CA ILE A 207 8.89 -10.24 10.04
C ILE A 207 9.63 -9.87 11.33
N SER A 208 10.36 -8.76 11.30
CA SER A 208 11.17 -8.32 12.43
C SER A 208 10.32 -7.84 13.60
N ASP A 209 10.83 -8.07 14.83
CA ASP A 209 10.18 -7.58 16.05
C ASP A 209 10.06 -6.06 16.06
N ASP A 210 11.02 -5.34 15.48
CA ASP A 210 11.00 -3.88 15.36
C ASP A 210 9.79 -3.41 14.52
N LEU A 211 9.49 -4.10 13.41
CA LEU A 211 8.32 -3.77 12.59
C LEU A 211 7.03 -4.05 13.36
N ILE A 212 6.90 -5.20 14.03
CA ILE A 212 5.72 -5.52 14.85
C ILE A 212 5.54 -4.49 15.96
N HIS A 213 6.63 -4.08 16.59
CA HIS A 213 6.61 -3.09 17.64
C HIS A 213 6.20 -1.71 17.11
N ALA A 214 6.64 -1.31 15.91
CA ALA A 214 6.19 -0.08 15.26
C ALA A 214 4.68 -0.12 14.95
N LEU A 215 4.19 -1.23 14.41
CA LEU A 215 2.76 -1.43 14.06
C LEU A 215 1.84 -1.42 15.30
N THR A 216 2.32 -1.96 16.43
CA THR A 216 1.52 -2.12 17.66
C THR A 216 1.58 -0.94 18.62
N ARG A 217 2.44 0.06 18.36
CA ARG A 217 2.52 1.33 19.12
C ARG A 217 1.73 2.48 18.50
N VAL A 218 1.03 2.24 17.39
CA VAL A 218 0.20 3.25 16.76
C VAL A 218 -1.03 3.50 17.62
N HIS A 219 -1.12 4.69 18.18
CA HIS A 219 -2.28 5.18 18.90
C HIS A 219 -3.05 6.15 18.01
N ILE A 220 -4.38 5.97 17.96
CA ILE A 220 -5.30 6.75 17.13
C ILE A 220 -6.13 7.71 17.96
#